data_AF-A0A7J8PRJ6-F1
#
_entry.id   AF-A0A7J8PRJ6-F1
#
_cell.length_a   1.000
_cell.length_b   1.000
_cell.length_c   1.000
_cell.angle_alpha   90.00
_cell.angle_beta   90.00
_cell.angle_gamma   90.00
#
_symmetry.space_group_name_H-M   'P 1'
#
loop_
_entity.id
_entity.type
_entity.pdbx_description
1 polymer ?
#
loop_
_entity_poly.entity_id
_entity_poly.type
_entity_poly.pdbx_seq_one_letter_code
_entity_poly.pdbx_strand_id
1 'polypeptide(L)'
;MLVKAFPWIHGIHFDLPYVVAVGAKVDGVENIEGDMFECVPKAGTAFLMTWKGKERTLKEWKYVIGEAGFTRFNVEPIHAIQSVIEAYP
;
A
#
# COMPACT_ATOMS: atom_id res chain seq x y z
N MET A 1 -6.63 4.88 -12.45
CA MET A 1 -5.64 3.91 -11.94
C MET A 1 -4.25 4.47 -12.17
N LEU A 2 -3.33 4.27 -11.23
CA LEU A 2 -1.98 4.87 -11.29
C LEU A 2 -1.25 4.55 -12.59
N VAL A 3 -1.28 3.30 -13.05
CA VAL A 3 -0.65 2.86 -14.31
C VAL A 3 -1.17 3.57 -15.57
N LYS A 4 -2.41 4.10 -15.54
CA LYS A 4 -2.95 4.90 -16.65
C LYS A 4 -2.45 6.34 -16.62
N ALA A 5 -2.23 6.89 -15.42
CA ALA A 5 -1.72 8.25 -15.23
C ALA A 5 -0.19 8.32 -15.39
N PHE A 6 0.51 7.23 -15.08
CA PHE A 6 1.96 7.12 -15.12
C PHE A 6 2.37 5.86 -15.91
N PRO A 7 2.36 5.90 -17.25
CA PRO A 7 2.57 4.71 -18.09
C PRO A 7 3.94 4.04 -17.95
N TRP A 8 4.91 4.72 -17.33
CA TRP A 8 6.24 4.16 -17.04
C TRP A 8 6.27 3.31 -15.76
N ILE A 9 5.22 3.35 -14.93
CA ILE A 9 5.12 2.53 -13.73
C ILE A 9 4.56 1.15 -14.10
N HIS A 10 5.27 0.10 -13.66
CA HIS A 10 4.76 -1.26 -13.68
C HIS A 10 4.06 -1.53 -12.35
N GLY A 11 2.75 -1.78 -12.39
CA GLY A 11 1.95 -2.01 -11.19
C GLY A 11 1.96 -3.49 -10.78
N ILE A 12 1.97 -3.74 -9.48
CA ILE A 12 1.67 -5.06 -8.90
C ILE A 12 0.39 -4.90 -8.07
N HIS A 13 -0.60 -5.71 -8.36
CA HIS A 13 -1.76 -5.90 -7.49
C HIS A 13 -1.56 -7.19 -6.72
N PHE A 14 -1.25 -7.05 -5.43
CA PHE A 14 -0.95 -8.16 -4.53
C PHE A 14 -2.05 -8.29 -3.48
N ASP A 15 -2.69 -9.46 -3.44
CA ASP A 15 -3.77 -9.77 -2.50
C ASP A 15 -3.86 -11.31 -2.31
N LEU A 16 -4.77 -11.74 -1.44
CA LEU A 16 -5.01 -13.16 -1.18
C LEU A 16 -5.48 -13.88 -2.46
N PRO A 17 -5.18 -15.20 -2.62
CA PRO A 17 -5.48 -15.93 -3.85
C PRO A 17 -6.94 -15.82 -4.30
N TYR A 18 -7.90 -15.88 -3.37
CA TYR A 18 -9.32 -15.78 -3.70
C TYR A 18 -9.75 -14.37 -4.15
N VAL A 19 -9.04 -13.31 -3.74
CA VAL A 19 -9.28 -11.92 -4.18
C VAL A 19 -8.71 -11.72 -5.58
N VAL A 20 -7.49 -12.22 -5.81
CA VAL A 20 -6.83 -12.17 -7.12
C VAL A 20 -7.62 -12.96 -8.18
N ALA A 21 -8.16 -14.13 -7.81
CA ALA A 21 -8.91 -15.00 -8.74
C ALA A 21 -10.15 -14.34 -9.36
N VAL A 22 -10.78 -13.40 -8.64
CA VAL A 22 -11.94 -12.63 -9.12
C VAL A 22 -11.57 -11.22 -9.59
N GLY A 23 -10.28 -10.87 -9.53
CA GLY A 23 -9.77 -9.56 -9.90
C GLY A 23 -9.83 -9.30 -11.40
N ALA A 24 -10.08 -8.04 -11.76
CA ALA A 24 -10.02 -7.62 -13.16
C ALA A 24 -8.57 -7.63 -13.66
N LYS A 25 -8.36 -8.10 -14.89
CA LYS A 25 -7.08 -7.92 -15.58
C LYS A 25 -6.98 -6.48 -16.09
N VAL A 26 -5.87 -5.83 -15.80
CA VAL A 26 -5.60 -4.44 -16.19
C VAL A 26 -4.23 -4.38 -16.84
N ASP A 27 -4.16 -3.81 -18.05
CA ASP A 27 -2.88 -3.64 -18.74
C ASP A 27 -1.91 -2.79 -17.92
N GLY A 28 -0.65 -3.23 -17.84
CA GLY A 28 0.37 -2.61 -17.00
C GLY A 28 0.31 -2.98 -15.51
N VAL A 29 -0.60 -3.89 -15.12
CA VAL A 29 -0.70 -4.44 -13.75
C VAL A 29 -0.50 -5.95 -13.77
N GLU A 30 0.47 -6.43 -13.00
CA GLU A 30 0.63 -7.85 -12.70
C GLU A 30 -0.17 -8.21 -11.44
N ASN A 31 -1.02 -9.23 -11.52
CA ASN A 31 -1.73 -9.75 -10.35
C ASN A 31 -0.88 -10.86 -9.72
N ILE A 32 -0.50 -10.69 -8.46
CA ILE A 32 0.30 -11.65 -7.70
C ILE A 32 -0.52 -12.09 -6.49
N GLU A 33 -0.69 -13.39 -6.32
CA GLU A 33 -1.33 -13.95 -5.14
C GLU A 33 -0.32 -14.21 -4.01
N GLY A 34 -0.76 -14.00 -2.77
CA GLY A 34 0.01 -14.38 -1.58
C GLY A 34 -0.53 -13.77 -0.30
N ASP A 35 0.19 -14.00 0.80
CA ASP A 35 -0.12 -13.42 2.10
C ASP A 35 0.93 -12.38 2.48
N MET A 36 0.50 -11.12 2.68
CA MET A 36 1.38 -10.01 3.07
C MET A 36 2.05 -10.19 4.43
N PHE A 37 1.52 -11.06 5.30
CA PHE A 37 2.14 -11.40 6.58
C PHE A 37 3.25 -12.44 6.45
N GLU A 38 3.30 -13.18 5.34
CA GLU A 38 4.40 -14.09 5.03
C GLU A 38 5.47 -13.40 4.19
N CYS A 39 5.08 -12.76 3.09
CA CYS A 39 6.00 -12.08 2.18
C CYS A 39 5.29 -11.01 1.35
N VAL A 40 5.98 -9.88 1.13
CA VAL A 40 5.53 -8.82 0.22
C VAL A 40 6.44 -8.82 -1.01
N PRO A 41 5.91 -8.83 -2.24
CA PRO A 41 6.72 -8.72 -3.45
C PRO A 41 7.62 -7.48 -3.43
N LYS A 42 8.84 -7.61 -3.95
CA LYS A 42 9.76 -6.48 -4.05
C LYS A 42 9.23 -5.45 -5.03
N ALA A 43 9.12 -4.21 -4.59
CA ALA A 43 8.74 -3.07 -5.40
C ALA A 43 9.50 -1.82 -4.94
N GLY A 44 9.57 -0.79 -5.79
CA GLY A 44 10.17 0.49 -5.41
C GLY A 44 9.35 1.24 -4.35
N THR A 45 8.06 0.95 -4.25
CA THR A 45 7.13 1.51 -3.25
C THR A 45 5.98 0.53 -3.03
N ALA A 46 5.49 0.41 -1.80
CA ALA A 46 4.32 -0.40 -1.46
C ALA A 46 3.18 0.50 -0.99
N PHE A 47 1.97 0.22 -1.46
CA PHE A 47 0.73 0.83 -0.97
C PHE A 47 -0.02 -0.21 -0.16
N LEU A 48 -0.28 0.09 1.12
CA LEU A 48 -0.90 -0.85 2.04
C LEU A 48 -2.23 -0.30 2.52
N MET A 49 -3.28 -1.11 2.43
CA MET A 49 -4.61 -0.78 2.90
C MET A 49 -5.19 -2.00 3.64
N THR A 50 -5.75 -1.78 4.82
CA THR A 50 -6.34 -2.83 5.65
C THR A 50 -7.64 -2.34 6.27
N TRP A 51 -8.65 -3.22 6.28
CA TRP A 51 -10.02 -2.88 6.71
C TRP A 51 -10.33 -3.30 8.15
N LYS A 52 -9.57 -4.23 8.74
CA LYS A 52 -9.79 -4.72 10.12
C LYS A 52 -9.05 -3.89 11.18
N GLY A 53 -8.76 -2.63 10.86
CA GLY A 53 -7.91 -1.75 11.65
C GLY A 53 -8.66 -0.83 12.61
N LYS A 54 -7.93 0.17 13.09
CA LYS A 54 -8.47 1.34 13.77
C LYS A 54 -8.00 2.60 13.06
N GLU A 55 -8.81 3.65 13.11
CA GLU A 55 -8.34 4.99 12.84
C GLU A 55 -7.30 5.38 13.89
N ARG A 56 -6.25 6.09 13.47
CA ARG A 56 -5.09 6.42 14.30
C ARG A 56 -4.84 7.92 14.29
N THR A 57 -4.50 8.44 15.46
CA THR A 57 -3.95 9.78 15.61
C THR A 57 -2.52 9.85 15.07
N LEU A 58 -2.01 11.06 14.81
CA LEU A 58 -0.61 11.27 14.40
C LEU A 58 0.40 10.69 15.40
N LYS A 59 0.09 10.73 16.71
CA LYS A 59 0.96 10.16 17.75
C LYS A 59 1.05 8.65 17.64
N GLU A 60 -0.07 7.98 17.39
CA GLU A 60 -0.11 6.53 17.19
C GLU A 60 0.56 6.11 15.89
N TRP A 61 0.37 6.87 14.81
CA TRP A 61 1.09 6.66 13.55
C TRP A 61 2.61 6.77 13.73
N LYS A 62 3.07 7.83 14.41
CA LYS A 62 4.50 8.00 14.74
C LYS A 62 5.06 6.81 15.51
N TYR A 63 4.30 6.29 16.46
CA TYR A 63 4.71 5.13 17.24
C TYR A 63 4.85 3.88 16.36
N VAL A 64 3.78 3.46 15.65
CA VAL A 64 3.81 2.19 14.90
C VAL A 64 4.78 2.21 13.72
N ILE A 65 4.97 3.36 13.06
CA ILE A 65 5.93 3.51 11.97
C ILE A 65 7.37 3.41 12.50
N GLY A 66 7.65 4.03 13.65
CA GLY A 66 8.95 3.91 14.31
C GLY A 66 9.26 2.48 14.75
N GLU A 67 8.29 1.79 15.37
CA GLU A 67 8.46 0.38 15.79
C GLU A 67 8.66 -0.56 14.59
N ALA A 68 8.14 -0.22 13.41
CA ALA A 68 8.36 -0.97 12.17
C ALA A 68 9.75 -0.71 11.54
N GLY A 69 10.58 0.16 12.14
CA GLY A 69 11.95 0.42 11.72
C GLY A 69 12.13 1.54 10.69
N PHE A 70 11.08 2.33 10.40
CA PHE A 70 11.19 3.48 9.50
C PHE A 70 11.74 4.71 10.22
N THR A 71 12.63 5.45 9.58
CA THR A 71 13.30 6.61 10.19
C THR A 71 12.48 7.89 10.15
N ARG A 72 11.60 8.06 9.16
CA ARG A 72 10.79 9.27 8.99
C ARG A 72 9.47 8.97 8.28
N PHE A 73 8.50 9.86 8.48
CA PHE A 73 7.26 9.85 7.70
C PHE A 73 6.71 11.26 7.46
N ASN A 74 5.98 11.41 6.36
CA ASN A 74 5.19 12.60 6.04
C ASN A 74 3.70 12.24 6.04
N VAL A 75 2.85 13.23 6.31
CA VAL A 75 1.39 13.09 6.23
C VAL A 75 0.86 14.18 5.33
N GLU A 76 0.29 13.77 4.20
CA GLU A 76 -0.26 14.66 3.20
C GLU A 76 -1.79 14.52 3.18
N PRO A 77 -2.55 15.59 3.51
CA PRO A 77 -3.98 15.57 3.33
C PRO A 77 -4.29 15.56 1.83
N ILE A 78 -5.21 14.70 1.44
CA ILE A 78 -5.79 14.68 0.09
C ILE A 78 -7.22 15.18 0.17
N HIS A 79 -7.85 15.48 -0.96
CA HIS A 79 -9.28 15.84 -1.02
C HIS A 79 -10.18 14.61 -0.76
N ALA A 80 -10.00 13.96 0.40
CA ALA A 80 -10.75 12.79 0.88
C ALA A 80 -10.75 12.76 2.43
N ILE A 81 -11.48 11.80 3.02
CA ILE A 81 -11.47 11.56 4.47
C ILE A 81 -10.10 11.04 4.91
N GLN A 82 -9.49 10.19 4.08
CA GLN A 82 -8.16 9.63 4.32
C GLN A 82 -7.06 10.66 4.03
N SER A 83 -5.93 10.50 4.71
CA SER A 83 -4.67 11.16 4.36
C SER A 83 -3.70 10.13 3.75
N VAL A 84 -2.73 10.59 2.97
CA VAL A 84 -1.61 9.74 2.53
C VAL A 84 -0.49 9.85 3.56
N ILE A 85 0.05 8.71 3.99
CA ILE A 85 1.19 8.64 4.89
C ILE A 85 2.34 7.97 4.14
N GLU A 86 3.44 8.69 3.98
CA GLU A 86 4.64 8.20 3.32
C GLU A 86 5.69 7.86 4.38
N ALA A 87 6.02 6.58 4.54
CA ALA A 87 7.04 6.13 5.48
C ALA A 87 8.33 5.78 4.72
N TYR A 88 9.48 6.21 5.24
CA TYR A 88 10.77 6.02 4.61
C TYR A 88 11.73 5.24 5.53
N PRO A 89 12.40 4.18 5.01
CA PRO A 89 13.43 3.45 5.75
C PRO A 89 14.49 4.40 6.29
#